data_AF-A0A3Q7Y6Y5-F1
#
_entry.id   AF-A0A3Q7Y6Y5-F1
#
_cell.length_a   1.000
_cell.length_b   1.000
_cell.length_c   1.000
_cell.angle_alpha   90.00
_cell.angle_beta   90.00
_cell.angle_gamma   90.00
#
_symmetry.space_group_name_H-M   'P 1'
#
loop_
_entity.id
_entity.type
_entity.pdbx_description
1 polymer ?
#
loop_
_entity_poly.entity_id
_entity_poly.type
_entity_poly.pdbx_seq_one_letter_code
_entity_poly.pdbx_strand_id
1 'polypeptide(L)'
;MQQIQCQFNVRYAFSINSFPNMPNPWKPFNSLTVFTTKEYNATIEFYWAPFLLESNSDNAVIHRVTDRIVRKGSISKHGRYWKGADIVVFNTYIWWITGSKMKILLGSFKDEAKEIVEMSTVEAYRMAMKSVVRWVRMNMKPNKTRVFFTSMSPSHGRQV
;
A
#
# COMPACT_ATOMS: atom_id res chain seq x y z
N MET A 1 -11.82 3.49 25.48
CA MET A 1 -10.39 3.30 25.78
C MET A 1 -9.62 3.42 24.45
N GLN A 2 -9.08 4.60 24.17
CA GLN A 2 -8.34 4.88 22.93
C GLN A 2 -6.96 4.21 23.03
N GLN A 3 -6.80 3.04 22.41
CA GLN A 3 -5.48 2.47 22.23
C GLN A 3 -4.78 3.19 21.08
N ILE A 4 -3.66 3.82 21.44
CA ILE A 4 -2.63 4.30 20.53
C ILE A 4 -2.20 3.10 19.70
N GLN A 5 -2.76 2.98 18.49
CA GLN A 5 -2.15 2.12 17.48
C GLN A 5 -0.80 2.75 17.16
N CYS A 6 0.27 2.15 17.67
CA CYS A 6 1.59 2.28 17.08
C CYS A 6 1.48 1.78 15.64
N GLN A 7 1.13 2.69 14.72
CA GLN A 7 1.32 2.47 13.29
C GLN A 7 2.82 2.52 13.04
N PHE A 8 3.51 1.42 13.35
CA PHE A 8 4.77 1.12 12.68
C PHE A 8 4.44 0.69 11.25
N ASN A 9 3.98 1.65 10.44
CA ASN A 9 4.24 1.56 9.01
C ASN A 9 5.76 1.59 8.90
N VAL A 10 6.34 0.48 8.46
CA VAL A 10 7.78 0.25 8.35
C VAL A 10 8.47 1.53 7.89
N ARG A 11 9.20 2.16 8.80
CA ARG A 11 10.23 3.14 8.45
C ARG A 11 11.23 2.37 7.61
N TYR A 12 11.44 2.75 6.36
CA TYR A 12 12.75 2.50 5.76
C TYR A 12 13.74 3.39 6.52
N ALA A 13 14.29 2.83 7.59
CA ALA A 13 15.48 3.36 8.22
C ALA A 13 16.67 2.79 7.44
N PHE A 14 17.14 3.53 6.43
CA PHE A 14 18.58 3.68 6.37
C PHE A 14 18.92 4.68 7.48
N SER A 15 19.59 4.20 8.52
CA SER A 15 20.27 5.06 9.48
C SER A 15 21.37 5.80 8.73
N ILE A 16 21.05 6.98 8.21
CA ILE A 16 22.07 7.97 7.92
C ILE A 16 22.05 8.90 9.13
N ASN A 17 23.15 8.88 9.87
CA ASN A 17 23.37 9.71 11.05
C ASN A 17 22.87 11.13 10.78
N SER A 18 22.14 11.69 11.75
CA SER A 18 21.71 13.08 11.87
C SER A 18 22.46 14.08 10.96
N PHE A 19 21.80 14.59 9.93
CA PHE A 19 22.27 15.77 9.19
C PHE A 19 21.57 17.02 9.75
N PRO A 20 22.26 17.87 10.53
CA PRO A 20 21.69 19.13 10.95
C PRO A 20 21.59 20.06 9.72
N ASN A 21 20.45 20.72 9.55
CA ASN A 21 20.18 21.78 8.58
C ASN A 21 19.97 21.38 7.10
N MET A 22 18.99 20.50 6.81
CA MET A 22 18.37 20.47 5.47
C MET A 22 16.94 21.05 5.49
N PRO A 23 16.58 21.95 4.55
CA PRO A 23 15.19 22.38 4.37
C PRO A 23 14.31 21.17 4.04
N ASN A 24 13.12 21.10 4.63
CA ASN A 24 12.24 19.93 4.59
C ASN A 24 12.12 19.34 3.16
N PRO A 25 12.76 18.19 2.87
CA PRO A 25 12.77 17.59 1.55
C PRO A 25 11.49 16.81 1.22
N TRP A 26 10.56 16.71 2.17
CA TRP A 26 9.31 15.97 2.05
C TRP A 26 8.21 16.86 1.45
N LYS A 27 7.81 16.58 0.21
CA LYS A 27 6.63 17.22 -0.42
C LYS A 27 5.47 16.23 -0.53
N PRO A 28 4.41 16.35 0.30
CA PRO A 28 3.23 15.51 0.17
C PRO A 28 2.37 15.97 -1.02
N PHE A 29 2.06 15.05 -1.93
CA PHE A 29 1.08 15.22 -3.00
C PHE A 29 0.05 14.10 -2.92
N ASN A 30 -1.08 14.35 -2.26
CA ASN A 30 -2.14 13.36 -2.05
C ASN A 30 -1.61 12.07 -1.39
N SER A 31 -1.53 10.99 -2.16
CA SER A 31 -1.07 9.66 -1.73
C SER A 31 0.45 9.47 -1.88
N LEU A 32 1.19 10.42 -2.46
CA LEU A 32 2.62 10.29 -2.73
C LEU A 32 3.44 11.25 -1.88
N THR A 33 4.47 10.72 -1.22
CA THR A 33 5.48 11.49 -0.50
C THR A 33 6.84 11.20 -1.12
N VAL A 34 7.53 12.23 -1.57
CA VAL A 34 8.84 12.12 -2.23
C VAL A 34 9.91 12.77 -1.38
N PHE A 35 11.04 12.07 -1.24
CA PHE A 35 12.30 12.59 -0.72
C PHE A 35 13.33 12.54 -1.85
N THR A 36 14.07 13.63 -2.07
CA THR A 36 15.04 13.74 -3.16
C THR A 36 16.41 14.11 -2.60
N THR A 37 17.44 13.35 -2.99
CA THR A 37 18.84 13.69 -2.72
C THR A 37 19.47 14.23 -4.00
N LYS A 38 19.83 15.52 -4.00
CA LYS A 38 20.43 16.15 -5.19
C LYS A 38 21.82 15.59 -5.50
N GLU A 39 22.60 15.28 -4.46
CA GLU A 39 23.97 14.78 -4.57
C GLU A 39 24.07 13.44 -5.31
N TYR A 40 23.05 12.58 -5.16
CA TYR A 40 23.02 11.24 -5.76
C TYR A 40 22.04 11.14 -6.93
N ASN A 41 21.35 12.23 -7.27
CA ASN A 41 20.23 12.24 -8.21
C ASN A 41 19.24 11.08 -7.93
N ALA A 42 18.91 10.86 -6.64
CA ALA A 42 18.12 9.73 -6.19
C ALA A 42 16.83 10.20 -5.50
N THR A 43 15.77 9.40 -5.63
CA THR A 43 14.49 9.64 -4.97
C THR A 43 14.06 8.45 -4.14
N ILE A 44 13.44 8.72 -2.99
CA ILE A 44 12.76 7.75 -2.16
C ILE A 44 11.29 8.16 -2.10
N GLU A 45 10.42 7.25 -2.55
CA GLU A 45 9.01 7.53 -2.73
C GLU A 45 8.15 6.60 -1.87
N PHE A 46 7.19 7.18 -1.16
CA PHE A 46 6.15 6.46 -0.45
C PHE A 46 4.81 6.73 -1.11
N TYR A 47 4.16 5.67 -1.59
CA TYR A 47 2.83 5.74 -2.21
C TYR A 47 1.78 4.99 -1.40
N TRP A 48 0.75 5.69 -0.94
CA TRP A 48 -0.35 5.15 -0.15
C TRP A 48 -1.29 4.28 -1.00
N ALA A 49 -1.23 2.97 -0.77
CA ALA A 49 -2.15 1.98 -1.33
C ALA A 49 -2.30 0.79 -0.35
N PRO A 50 -3.12 0.91 0.71
CA PRO A 50 -3.11 -0.02 1.84
C PRO A 50 -3.44 -1.47 1.44
N PHE A 51 -4.25 -1.65 0.39
CA PHE A 51 -4.63 -2.94 -0.19
C PHE A 51 -3.94 -3.25 -1.53
N LEU A 52 -3.08 -2.35 -2.04
CA LEU A 52 -2.48 -2.36 -3.39
C LEU A 52 -3.47 -2.29 -4.57
N LEU A 53 -4.70 -2.76 -4.39
CA LEU A 53 -5.85 -2.57 -5.27
C LEU A 53 -6.64 -1.33 -4.86
N GLU A 54 -7.47 -0.86 -5.78
CA GLU A 54 -8.40 0.23 -5.52
C GLU A 54 -9.32 -0.12 -4.35
N SER A 55 -9.43 0.79 -3.39
CA SER A 55 -10.23 0.62 -2.20
C SER A 55 -10.89 1.92 -1.74
N ASN A 56 -11.86 1.82 -0.84
CA ASN A 56 -12.41 2.99 -0.14
C ASN A 56 -11.46 3.52 0.96
N SER A 57 -10.26 2.95 1.12
CA SER A 57 -9.22 3.40 2.05
C SER A 57 -8.03 4.09 1.34
N ASP A 58 -8.17 4.43 0.05
CA ASP A 58 -7.09 5.01 -0.78
C ASP A 58 -6.75 6.47 -0.45
N ASN A 59 -7.57 7.17 0.36
CA ASN A 59 -7.28 8.53 0.80
C ASN A 59 -6.29 8.50 1.97
N ALA A 60 -5.05 8.95 1.74
CA ALA A 60 -3.98 8.91 2.75
C ALA A 60 -4.30 9.68 4.05
N VAL A 61 -5.22 10.66 4.02
CA VAL A 61 -5.65 11.44 5.20
C VAL A 61 -6.88 10.79 5.87
N ILE A 62 -7.88 10.43 5.07
CA ILE A 62 -9.16 9.88 5.52
C ILE A 62 -9.25 8.39 5.10
N HIS A 63 -8.36 7.56 5.66
CA HIS A 63 -8.23 6.15 5.29
C HIS A 63 -8.92 5.18 6.27
N ARG A 64 -9.20 5.61 7.51
CA ARG A 64 -9.72 4.73 8.57
C ARG A 64 -11.22 4.48 8.37
N VAL A 65 -11.53 3.52 7.52
CA VAL A 65 -12.90 3.08 7.24
C VAL A 65 -13.16 1.76 7.96
N THR A 66 -14.30 1.67 8.67
CA THR A 66 -14.75 0.44 9.35
C THR A 66 -15.16 -0.61 8.33
N ASP A 67 -16.02 -0.22 7.38
CA ASP A 67 -16.52 -1.10 6.33
C ASP A 67 -15.63 -1.05 5.09
N ARG A 68 -14.51 -1.79 5.13
CA ARG A 68 -13.48 -1.74 4.09
C ARG A 68 -13.91 -2.54 2.86
N ILE A 69 -13.82 -1.90 1.70
CA ILE A 69 -14.18 -2.50 0.41
C ILE A 69 -12.96 -2.45 -0.51
N VAL A 70 -12.59 -3.60 -1.07
CA VAL A 70 -11.49 -3.73 -2.04
C VAL A 70 -12.05 -4.13 -3.39
N ARG A 71 -11.66 -3.44 -4.47
CA ARG A 71 -12.15 -3.73 -5.82
C ARG A 71 -11.29 -4.79 -6.50
N LYS A 72 -11.93 -5.86 -6.98
CA LYS A 72 -11.27 -6.96 -7.69
C LYS A 72 -10.58 -6.47 -8.98
N GLY A 73 -9.35 -6.93 -9.24
CA GLY A 73 -8.66 -6.70 -10.52
C GLY A 73 -8.27 -5.26 -10.84
N SER A 74 -8.35 -4.34 -9.86
CA SER A 74 -8.26 -2.90 -10.05
C SER A 74 -6.86 -2.29 -9.88
N ILE A 75 -5.82 -3.14 -9.81
CA ILE A 75 -4.44 -2.72 -9.49
C ILE A 75 -3.88 -1.64 -10.43
N SER A 76 -4.33 -1.58 -11.69
CA SER A 76 -3.89 -0.58 -12.66
C SER A 76 -4.09 0.87 -12.19
N LYS A 77 -5.06 1.13 -11.30
CA LYS A 77 -5.26 2.45 -10.69
C LYS A 77 -4.01 2.93 -9.95
N HIS A 78 -3.40 2.06 -9.15
CA HIS A 78 -2.18 2.40 -8.39
C HIS A 78 -0.91 2.08 -9.18
N GLY A 79 -0.93 1.00 -9.97
CA GLY A 79 0.21 0.53 -10.74
C GLY A 79 0.84 1.59 -11.64
N ARG A 80 0.06 2.54 -12.17
CA ARG A 80 0.59 3.65 -12.97
C ARG A 80 1.67 4.48 -12.26
N TYR A 81 1.64 4.57 -10.93
CA TYR A 81 2.62 5.32 -10.14
C TYR A 81 3.89 4.52 -9.82
N TRP A 82 3.86 3.19 -10.00
CA TRP A 82 5.02 2.34 -9.73
C TRP A 82 5.84 2.04 -10.99
N LYS A 83 5.29 2.34 -12.18
CA LYS A 83 6.00 2.14 -13.44
C LYS A 83 7.23 3.05 -13.51
N GLY A 84 8.35 2.48 -13.95
CA GLY A 84 9.59 3.22 -14.13
C GLY A 84 10.48 3.30 -12.90
N ALA A 85 10.01 2.85 -11.72
CA ALA A 85 10.85 2.73 -10.55
C ALA A 85 11.94 1.66 -10.74
N ASP A 86 13.16 1.96 -10.29
CA ASP A 86 14.29 1.03 -10.29
C ASP A 86 14.16 -0.04 -9.19
N ILE A 87 13.55 0.34 -8.07
CA ILE A 87 13.25 -0.55 -6.94
C ILE A 87 11.82 -0.31 -6.49
N VAL A 88 11.04 -1.39 -6.39
CA VAL A 88 9.68 -1.35 -5.84
C VAL A 88 9.59 -2.30 -4.67
N VAL A 89 9.13 -1.80 -3.53
CA VAL A 89 8.88 -2.62 -2.35
C VAL A 89 7.41 -2.53 -1.97
N PHE A 90 6.71 -3.66 -2.09
CA PHE A 90 5.31 -3.76 -1.73
C PHE A 90 5.15 -4.25 -0.29
N ASN A 91 4.24 -3.60 0.45
CA ASN A 91 3.78 -4.03 1.76
C ASN A 91 2.26 -3.90 1.82
N THR A 92 1.57 -4.97 2.18
CA THR A 92 0.15 -4.95 2.51
C THR A 92 -0.14 -6.08 3.49
N TYR A 93 -0.61 -5.77 4.69
CA TYR A 93 -0.96 -6.82 5.66
C TYR A 93 -1.96 -6.36 6.73
N ILE A 94 -1.60 -5.35 7.52
CA ILE A 94 -2.39 -4.91 8.70
C ILE A 94 -3.84 -4.52 8.35
N TRP A 95 -4.05 -4.04 7.13
CA TRP A 95 -5.36 -3.65 6.61
C TRP A 95 -6.31 -4.82 6.32
N TRP A 96 -5.75 -6.02 6.16
CA TRP A 96 -6.49 -7.26 5.94
C TRP A 96 -6.94 -7.92 7.26
N ILE A 97 -6.26 -7.63 8.38
CA ILE A 97 -6.58 -8.22 9.70
C ILE A 97 -7.73 -7.44 10.35
N THR A 98 -8.94 -7.65 9.86
CA THR A 98 -10.16 -7.04 10.43
C THR A 98 -10.83 -7.92 11.47
N GLY A 99 -10.51 -9.22 11.52
CA GLY A 99 -11.27 -10.21 12.30
C GLY A 99 -12.64 -10.54 11.71
N SER A 100 -12.93 -10.11 10.48
CA SER A 100 -14.19 -10.31 9.78
C SER A 100 -13.95 -10.66 8.31
N LYS A 101 -15.01 -11.09 7.61
CA LYS A 101 -14.94 -11.30 6.16
C LYS A 101 -14.62 -9.99 5.44
N MET A 102 -13.91 -10.10 4.32
CA MET A 102 -13.57 -8.96 3.47
C MET A 102 -14.64 -8.74 2.41
N LYS A 103 -15.06 -7.48 2.23
CA LYS A 103 -15.97 -7.07 1.16
C LYS A 103 -15.20 -6.78 -0.12
N ILE A 104 -15.51 -7.53 -1.17
CA ILE A 104 -14.90 -7.40 -2.48
C ILE A 104 -15.92 -6.86 -3.47
N LEU A 105 -15.61 -5.71 -4.05
CA LEU A 105 -16.39 -5.11 -5.13
C LEU A 105 -16.02 -5.77 -6.47
N LEU A 106 -17.02 -6.29 -7.19
CA LEU A 106 -16.82 -6.94 -8.49
C LEU A 106 -16.83 -5.94 -9.66
N GLY A 107 -17.63 -4.88 -9.55
CA GLY A 107 -17.74 -3.79 -10.53
C GLY A 107 -16.79 -2.61 -10.26
N SER A 108 -17.28 -1.40 -10.46
CA SER A 108 -16.59 -0.12 -10.23
C SER A 108 -17.22 0.64 -9.07
N PHE A 109 -16.42 1.46 -8.37
CA PHE A 109 -16.93 2.35 -7.33
C PHE A 109 -17.88 3.44 -7.87
N LYS A 110 -17.90 3.66 -9.19
CA LYS A 110 -18.76 4.62 -9.89
C LYS A 110 -20.13 4.03 -10.26
N ASP A 111 -20.30 2.71 -10.16
CA ASP A 111 -21.56 2.07 -10.55
C ASP A 111 -22.65 2.41 -9.53
N GLU A 112 -23.88 2.64 -10.02
CA GLU A 112 -25.04 2.96 -9.17
C GLU A 112 -25.37 1.80 -8.24
N ALA A 113 -25.39 0.58 -8.79
CA ALA A 113 -25.56 -0.66 -8.05
C ALA A 113 -24.19 -1.32 -7.78
N LYS A 114 -23.85 -1.48 -6.50
CA LYS A 114 -22.59 -2.10 -6.08
C LYS A 114 -22.78 -3.59 -5.82
N GLU A 115 -22.21 -4.42 -6.69
CA GLU A 115 -22.13 -5.85 -6.45
C GLU A 115 -20.93 -6.18 -5.54
N ILE A 116 -21.24 -6.51 -4.28
CA ILE A 116 -20.26 -6.81 -3.24
C ILE A 116 -20.40 -8.26 -2.82
N VAL A 117 -19.29 -8.99 -2.83
CA VAL A 117 -19.21 -10.34 -2.28
C VAL A 117 -18.33 -10.35 -1.04
N GLU A 118 -18.73 -11.14 -0.05
CA GLU A 118 -17.92 -11.38 1.13
C GLU A 118 -17.11 -12.66 0.98
N MET A 119 -15.83 -12.61 1.32
CA MET A 119 -14.96 -13.80 1.34
C MET A 119 -14.04 -13.78 2.54
N SER A 120 -13.43 -14.92 2.86
CA SER A 120 -12.46 -14.98 3.94
C SER A 120 -11.27 -14.04 3.66
N THR A 121 -10.65 -13.52 4.72
CA THR A 121 -9.45 -12.68 4.59
C THR A 121 -8.35 -13.35 3.78
N VAL A 122 -8.16 -14.66 3.95
CA VAL A 122 -7.15 -15.44 3.22
C VAL A 122 -7.45 -15.47 1.72
N GLU A 123 -8.70 -15.69 1.34
CA GLU A 123 -9.10 -15.70 -0.08
C GLU A 123 -8.98 -14.32 -0.72
N ALA A 124 -9.39 -13.27 0.00
CA ALA A 124 -9.28 -11.89 -0.44
C ALA A 124 -7.81 -11.48 -0.63
N TYR A 125 -6.96 -11.81 0.35
CA TYR A 125 -5.52 -11.55 0.27
C TYR A 125 -4.87 -12.29 -0.90
N ARG A 126 -5.20 -13.58 -1.08
CA ARG A 126 -4.72 -14.38 -2.21
C ARG A 126 -5.16 -13.79 -3.55
N MET A 127 -6.39 -13.30 -3.65
CA MET A 127 -6.91 -12.61 -4.84
C MET A 127 -6.12 -11.33 -5.14
N ALA A 128 -5.83 -10.54 -4.12
CA ALA A 128 -5.03 -9.33 -4.25
C ALA A 128 -3.61 -9.65 -4.73
N MET A 129 -2.94 -10.60 -4.08
CA MET A 129 -1.58 -11.01 -4.43
C MET A 129 -1.47 -11.58 -5.84
N LYS A 130 -2.47 -12.34 -6.31
CA LYS A 130 -2.53 -12.79 -7.71
C LYS A 130 -2.56 -11.61 -8.68
N SER A 131 -3.31 -10.56 -8.35
CA SER A 131 -3.38 -9.34 -9.18
C SER A 131 -2.04 -8.60 -9.19
N VAL A 132 -1.37 -8.52 -8.04
CA VAL A 132 -0.04 -7.90 -7.92
C VAL A 132 1.01 -8.66 -8.73
N VAL A 133 1.12 -9.97 -8.56
CA VAL A 133 2.10 -10.78 -9.31
C VAL A 133 1.86 -10.68 -10.81
N ARG A 134 0.59 -10.74 -11.25
CA ARG A 134 0.24 -10.56 -12.66
C ARG A 134 0.66 -9.19 -13.17
N TRP A 135 0.37 -8.13 -12.42
CA TRP A 135 0.72 -6.77 -12.80
C TRP A 135 2.24 -6.57 -12.89
N VAL A 136 3.01 -7.07 -11.92
CA VAL A 136 4.49 -7.02 -11.92
C VAL A 136 5.04 -7.70 -13.17
N ARG A 137 4.59 -8.92 -13.50
CA ARG A 137 5.06 -9.65 -14.70
C ARG A 137 4.82 -8.88 -16.00
N MET A 138 3.71 -8.14 -16.09
CA MET A 138 3.35 -7.39 -17.30
C MET A 138 4.01 -6.01 -17.40
N ASN A 139 4.42 -5.41 -16.27
CA ASN A 139 4.81 -3.99 -16.24
C ASN A 139 6.24 -3.75 -15.78
N MET A 140 6.91 -4.75 -15.18
CA MET A 140 8.28 -4.62 -14.68
C MET A 140 9.27 -5.39 -15.55
N LYS A 141 10.39 -4.75 -15.85
CA LYS A 141 11.49 -5.36 -16.62
C LYS A 141 12.54 -5.89 -15.64
N PRO A 142 12.79 -7.21 -15.55
CA PRO A 142 13.70 -7.78 -14.53
C PRO A 142 15.15 -7.26 -14.61
N ASN A 143 15.57 -6.77 -15.77
CA ASN A 143 16.90 -6.19 -15.99
C ASN A 143 17.01 -4.71 -15.58
N LYS A 144 15.90 -4.03 -15.31
CA LYS A 144 15.86 -2.62 -14.90
C LYS A 144 15.28 -2.42 -13.51
N THR A 145 14.29 -3.22 -13.14
CA THR A 145 13.55 -3.05 -11.89
C THR A 145 13.74 -4.25 -10.98
N ARG A 146 14.09 -4.00 -9.71
CA ARG A 146 14.04 -4.98 -8.62
C ARG A 146 12.72 -4.84 -7.88
N VAL A 147 12.06 -5.97 -7.60
CA VAL A 147 10.78 -5.99 -6.89
C VAL A 147 10.91 -6.82 -5.62
N PHE A 148 10.50 -6.24 -4.50
CA PHE A 148 10.49 -6.87 -3.19
C PHE A 148 9.09 -6.86 -2.59
N PHE A 149 8.82 -7.83 -1.72
CA PHE A 149 7.63 -7.88 -0.87
C PHE A 149 8.08 -8.02 0.57
N THR A 150 7.61 -7.15 1.45
CA THR A 150 7.81 -7.33 2.88
C THR A 150 6.83 -8.38 3.40
N SER A 151 7.28 -9.20 4.35
CA SER A 151 6.40 -10.09 5.08
C SER A 151 5.47 -9.31 6.03
N MET A 152 4.55 -10.04 6.69
CA MET A 152 3.71 -9.51 7.75
C MET A 152 4.56 -8.82 8.83
N SER A 153 4.20 -7.59 9.18
CA SER A 153 4.68 -6.94 10.40
C SER A 153 3.88 -7.45 11.61
N PRO A 154 4.53 -7.87 12.70
CA PRO A 154 3.83 -8.41 13.87
C PRO A 154 2.97 -7.34 14.56
N SER A 155 1.83 -7.75 15.10
CA SER A 155 1.01 -6.92 15.98
C SER A 155 1.32 -7.24 17.44
N HIS A 156 1.69 -6.24 18.23
CA HIS A 156 1.99 -6.39 19.66
C HIS A 156 0.78 -6.12 20.57
N GLY A 157 -0.43 -6.33 20.05
CA GLY A 157 -1.66 -6.27 20.86
C GLY A 157 -1.82 -7.53 21.70
N ARG A 158 -2.38 -7.41 22.92
CA ARG A 158 -2.72 -8.60 23.72
C ARG A 158 -3.76 -9.41 22.96
N GLN A 159 -3.47 -10.69 22.74
CA GLN A 159 -4.51 -11.68 22.43
C GLN A 159 -5.32 -11.86 23.72
N VAL A 160 -6.56 -11.41 23.70
CA VAL A 160 -7.56 -11.69 24.75
C VAL A 160 -8.54 -12.71 24.22
#